data_AF-A0A535QC15-F1
#
_entry.id   AF-A0A535QC15-F1
#
_cell.length_a   1.000
_cell.length_b   1.000
_cell.length_c   1.000
_cell.angle_alpha   90.00
_cell.angle_beta   90.00
_cell.angle_gamma   90.00
#
_symmetry.space_group_name_H-M   'P 1'
#
loop_
_entity.id
_entity.type
_entity.pdbx_description
1 polymer ?
#
loop_
_entity_poly.entity_id
_entity_poly.type
_entity_poly.pdbx_seq_one_letter_code
_entity_poly.pdbx_strand_id
1 'polypeptide(L)'
;FSSLVSGLFGIVPYAPYVSSFGFLRTTRIFNRAPFLLGAALFILLGLIPALGQLFASLPVSVGDAVLFVAYLQLFGSGLSQLEGMKFTFKTIYRIALPVLLG
;
A
#
# COMPACT_ATOMS: atom_id res chain seq x y z
N PHE A 1 4.60 -7.77 16.91
CA PHE A 1 5.55 -8.90 16.76
C PHE A 1 6.22 -8.89 15.39
N SER A 2 5.48 -8.75 14.29
CA SER A 2 6.03 -8.64 12.92
C SER A 2 7.06 -7.52 12.73
N SER A 3 6.86 -6.33 13.31
CA SER A 3 7.80 -5.20 13.16
C SER A 3 9.13 -5.38 13.92
N LEU A 4 9.17 -6.23 14.96
CA LEU A 4 10.43 -6.56 15.66
C LEU A 4 11.30 -7.49 14.82
N VAL A 5 10.66 -8.47 14.17
CA VAL A 5 11.33 -9.38 13.23
C VAL A 5 11.79 -8.62 11.98
N SER A 6 11.00 -7.66 11.46
CA SER A 6 11.43 -6.84 10.32
C SER A 6 12.66 -5.97 10.66
N GLY A 7 12.71 -5.39 11.86
CA GLY A 7 13.85 -4.62 12.33
C GLY A 7 15.16 -5.42 12.42
N LEU A 8 15.10 -6.70 12.82
CA LEU A 8 16.26 -7.59 12.87
C LEU A 8 16.86 -7.88 11.49
N PHE A 9 16.04 -7.88 10.44
CA PHE A 9 16.47 -8.08 9.05
C PHE A 9 16.66 -6.77 8.28
N GLY A 10 16.59 -5.61 8.93
CA GLY A 10 16.73 -4.29 8.28
C GLY A 10 15.57 -3.91 7.35
N ILE A 11 14.42 -4.56 7.50
CA ILE A 11 13.25 -4.38 6.64
C ILE A 11 12.35 -3.28 7.22
N VAL A 12 11.88 -2.37 6.36
CA VAL A 12 10.94 -1.29 6.70
C VAL A 12 9.72 -1.87 7.43
N PRO A 13 9.26 -1.27 8.54
CA PRO A 13 8.14 -1.79 9.32
C PRO A 13 6.88 -1.95 8.47
N TYR A 14 6.30 -3.15 8.55
CA TYR A 14 5.09 -3.50 7.82
C TYR A 14 3.88 -2.68 8.32
N ALA A 15 3.36 -1.81 7.46
CA ALA A 15 2.06 -1.18 7.64
C ALA A 15 0.96 -1.98 6.92
N PRO A 16 -0.30 -1.93 7.37
CA PRO A 16 -1.42 -2.49 6.61
C PRO A 16 -1.49 -1.84 5.23
N TYR A 17 -1.29 -2.62 4.16
CA TYR A 17 -1.31 -2.09 2.80
C TYR A 17 -2.75 -1.74 2.39
N VAL A 18 -3.01 -0.44 2.21
CA VAL A 18 -4.29 0.06 1.68
C VAL A 18 -4.60 -0.53 0.29
N SER A 19 -3.56 -0.89 -0.48
CA SER A 19 -3.71 -1.58 -1.75
C SER A 19 -4.34 -2.98 -1.64
N SER A 20 -4.19 -3.66 -0.49
CA SER A 20 -4.88 -4.94 -0.26
C SER A 20 -6.40 -4.77 -0.12
N PHE A 21 -6.87 -3.66 0.47
CA PHE A 21 -8.29 -3.33 0.51
C PHE A 21 -8.84 -2.97 -0.87
N GLY A 22 -8.07 -2.27 -1.71
CA GLY A 22 -8.42 -2.00 -3.10
C GLY A 22 -8.53 -3.29 -3.92
N PHE A 23 -7.53 -4.18 -3.80
CA PHE A 23 -7.54 -5.50 -4.42
C PHE A 23 -8.77 -6.34 -3.99
N LEU A 24 -9.07 -6.38 -2.69
CA LEU A 24 -10.25 -7.08 -2.16
C LEU A 24 -11.56 -6.48 -2.67
N ARG A 25 -11.68 -5.14 -2.75
CA ARG A 25 -12.86 -4.45 -3.30
C ARG A 25 -13.08 -4.76 -4.79
N THR A 26 -12.01 -4.76 -5.58
CA THR A 26 -12.07 -4.98 -7.03
C THR A 26 -12.28 -6.44 -7.40
N THR A 27 -11.56 -7.36 -6.76
CA THR A 27 -11.60 -8.80 -7.09
C THR A 27 -12.70 -9.57 -6.34
N ARG A 28 -13.17 -9.05 -5.20
CA ARG A 28 -14.12 -9.72 -4.28
C ARG A 28 -13.66 -11.10 -3.80
N ILE A 29 -12.36 -11.39 -3.83
CA ILE A 29 -11.82 -12.67 -3.36
C ILE A 29 -11.38 -12.52 -1.90
N PHE A 30 -12.25 -12.91 -0.97
CA PHE A 30 -12.00 -12.83 0.48
C PHE A 30 -11.26 -14.04 1.06
N ASN A 31 -10.89 -15.02 0.22
CA ASN A 31 -10.15 -16.19 0.69
C ASN A 31 -8.70 -15.82 1.01
N ARG A 32 -8.10 -16.50 2.00
CA ARG A 32 -6.70 -16.33 2.43
C ARG A 32 -5.69 -17.02 1.51
N ALA A 33 -6.12 -18.01 0.72
CA ALA A 33 -5.25 -18.78 -0.17
C ALA A 33 -4.48 -17.94 -1.22
N PRO A 34 -5.09 -16.94 -1.91
CA PRO A 34 -4.38 -16.09 -2.86
C PRO A 34 -3.29 -15.24 -2.20
N PHE A 35 -3.51 -14.77 -0.97
CA PHE A 35 -2.50 -14.04 -0.21
C PHE A 35 -1.30 -14.92 0.14
N LEU A 36 -1.55 -16.18 0.55
CA LEU A 36 -0.48 -17.13 0.85
C LEU A 36 0.34 -17.49 -0.39
N LEU A 37 -0.32 -17.69 -1.53
CA LEU A 37 0.33 -17.94 -2.81
C LEU A 37 1.15 -16.73 -3.28
N GLY A 38 0.61 -15.53 -3.16
CA GLY A 38 1.34 -14.30 -3.45
C GLY A 38 2.59 -14.14 -2.58
N ALA A 39 2.48 -14.40 -1.28
CA ALA A 39 3.63 -14.37 -0.37
C ALA A 39 4.70 -15.40 -0.74
N ALA A 40 4.30 -16.63 -1.06
CA ALA A 40 5.23 -17.67 -1.53
C ALA A 40 5.92 -17.27 -2.84
N LEU A 41 5.18 -16.66 -3.78
CA LEU A 41 5.73 -16.15 -5.03
C LEU A 41 6.76 -15.03 -4.77
N PHE A 42 6.48 -14.09 -3.89
CA PHE A 42 7.41 -13.01 -3.54
C PHE A 42 8.68 -13.53 -2.86
N ILE A 43 8.59 -14.56 -2.03
CA ILE A 43 9.76 -15.22 -1.46
C ILE A 43 10.62 -15.84 -2.57
N LEU A 44 9.99 -16.53 -3.53
CA LEU A 44 10.71 -17.11 -4.67
C LEU A 44 11.34 -16.04 -5.57
N LEU A 45 10.65 -14.93 -5.83
CA LEU A 45 11.19 -13.79 -6.59
C LEU A 45 12.44 -13.20 -5.91
N GLY A 46 12.44 -13.11 -4.57
CA GLY A 46 13.60 -12.63 -3.82
C GLY A 46 14.76 -13.62 -3.77
N LEU A 47 14.49 -14.93 -3.86
CA LEU A 47 15.53 -15.98 -3.83
C LEU A 47 16.27 -16.12 -5.18
N ILE A 48 15.62 -15.78 -6.29
CA ILE A 48 16.15 -16.00 -7.66
C ILE A 48 16.74 -14.69 -8.22
N PRO A 49 18.08 -14.54 -8.32
CA PRO A 49 18.72 -13.30 -8.75
C PRO A 49 18.36 -12.86 -10.18
N ALA A 50 18.12 -13.81 -11.07
CA ALA A 50 17.76 -13.54 -12.47
C ALA A 50 16.43 -12.77 -12.58
N LEU A 51 15.47 -13.05 -11.69
CA LEU A 51 14.19 -12.33 -11.66
C LEU A 51 14.40 -10.90 -11.14
N GLY A 52 15.26 -10.72 -10.13
CA GLY A 52 15.66 -9.40 -9.66
C GLY A 52 16.30 -8.54 -10.76
N GLN A 53 17.15 -9.12 -11.62
CA GLN A 53 17.73 -8.42 -12.77
C GLN A 53 16.68 -8.02 -13.81
N LEU A 54 15.68 -8.88 -14.05
CA LEU A 54 14.56 -8.56 -14.94
C LEU A 54 13.80 -7.32 -14.42
N PHE A 55 13.45 -7.27 -13.14
CA PHE A 55 12.79 -6.09 -12.57
C PHE A 55 13.68 -4.85 -12.57
N ALA A 56 15.00 -5.00 -12.34
CA ALA A 56 15.94 -3.89 -12.42
C ALA A 56 16.13 -3.35 -13.85
N SER A 57 15.85 -4.16 -14.87
CA SER A 57 15.91 -3.74 -16.27
C SER A 57 14.68 -2.93 -16.72
N LEU A 58 13.62 -2.88 -15.91
CA LEU A 58 12.42 -2.11 -16.23
C LEU A 58 12.73 -0.59 -16.21
N PRO A 59 12.16 0.19 -17.14
CA PRO A 59 12.27 1.64 -17.10
C PRO A 59 11.70 2.22 -15.80
N VAL A 60 12.37 3.24 -15.26
CA VAL A 60 11.94 3.92 -14.02
C VAL A 60 10.50 4.42 -14.10
N SER A 61 10.06 4.85 -15.29
CA SER A 61 8.69 5.30 -15.54
C SER A 61 7.62 4.26 -15.22
N VAL A 62 7.92 2.96 -15.33
CA VAL A 62 7.00 1.88 -14.94
C VAL A 62 6.86 1.84 -13.41
N GLY A 63 7.97 1.96 -12.70
CA GLY A 63 7.97 2.04 -11.23
C GLY A 63 7.18 3.24 -10.72
N ASP A 64 7.41 4.41 -11.30
CA ASP A 64 6.70 5.64 -10.96
C ASP A 64 5.20 5.53 -11.24
N ALA A 65 4.79 4.93 -12.36
CA ALA A 65 3.39 4.70 -12.68
C ALA A 65 2.70 3.77 -11.66
N VAL A 66 3.37 2.70 -11.23
CA VAL A 66 2.83 1.79 -10.20
C VAL A 66 2.72 2.50 -8.85
N LEU A 67 3.73 3.29 -8.46
CA LEU A 67 3.70 4.09 -7.23
C LEU A 67 2.59 5.13 -7.27
N PHE A 68 2.39 5.79 -8.41
CA PHE A 68 1.30 6.74 -8.60
C PHE A 68 -0.07 6.11 -8.33
N VAL A 69 -0.33 4.91 -8.89
CA VAL A 69 -1.58 4.18 -8.62
C VAL A 69 -1.71 3.81 -7.14
N ALA A 70 -0.62 3.44 -6.47
CA ALA A 70 -0.63 3.17 -5.03
C ALA A 70 -0.95 4.43 -4.20
N TYR A 71 -0.38 5.58 -4.55
CA TYR A 71 -0.67 6.86 -3.90
C TYR A 71 -2.12 7.30 -4.09
N LEU A 72 -2.69 7.11 -5.28
CA LEU A 72 -4.11 7.37 -5.51
C LEU A 72 -5.02 6.52 -4.62
N GLN A 73 -4.67 5.24 -4.41
CA GLN A 73 -5.42 4.36 -3.50
C GLN A 73 -5.29 4.79 -2.04
N LEU A 74 -4.09 5.20 -1.61
CA LEU A 74 -3.85 5.76 -0.28
C LEU A 74 -4.67 7.03 -0.04
N PHE A 75 -4.64 7.94 -1.01
CA PHE A 75 -5.42 9.18 -0.97
C PHE A 75 -6.92 8.90 -0.92
N GLY A 76 -7.43 8.02 -1.79
CA GLY A 76 -8.83 7.60 -1.79
C GLY A 76 -9.26 6.94 -0.47
N SER A 77 -8.38 6.16 0.17
CA SER A 77 -8.65 5.63 1.51
C SER A 77 -8.71 6.73 2.55
N GLY A 78 -7.87 7.76 2.46
CA GLY A 78 -7.96 8.95 3.32
C GLY A 78 -9.29 9.69 3.16
N LEU A 79 -9.77 9.85 1.92
CA LEU A 79 -11.09 10.40 1.64
C LEU A 79 -12.23 9.55 2.21
N SER A 80 -12.16 8.22 2.10
CA SER A 80 -13.18 7.35 2.70
C SER A 80 -13.27 7.45 4.21
N GLN A 81 -12.20 7.89 4.90
CA GLN A 81 -12.27 8.18 6.35
C GLN A 81 -13.09 9.44 6.66
N LEU A 82 -13.31 10.31 5.67
CA LEU A 82 -14.17 11.49 5.79
C LEU A 82 -15.64 11.18 5.47
N GLU A 83 -15.93 10.04 4.83
CA GLU A 83 -17.29 9.62 4.51
C GLU A 83 -18.08 9.41 5.81
N GLY A 84 -19.24 10.07 5.92
CA GLY A 84 -20.09 10.03 7.12
C GLY A 84 -19.76 11.07 8.19
N MET A 85 -18.70 11.86 8.05
CA MET A 85 -18.45 12.99 8.95
C MET A 85 -19.35 14.19 8.62
N LYS A 86 -19.90 14.82 9.67
CA LYS A 86 -20.62 16.09 9.53
C LYS A 86 -19.63 17.25 9.37
N PHE A 87 -19.72 17.96 8.26
CA PHE A 87 -18.93 19.18 8.02
C PHE A 87 -19.47 20.34 8.84
N THR A 88 -19.00 20.45 10.08
CA THR A 88 -19.19 21.61 10.96
C THR A 88 -17.95 22.51 10.89
N PHE A 89 -18.08 23.80 11.22
CA PHE A 89 -16.98 24.77 11.26
C PHE A 89 -15.72 24.20 11.93
N LYS A 90 -15.86 23.55 13.09
CA LYS A 90 -14.74 22.94 13.84
C LYS A 90 -14.06 21.78 13.09
N THR A 91 -14.83 20.95 12.39
CA THR A 91 -14.33 19.78 11.65
C THR A 91 -13.63 20.21 10.36
N ILE A 92 -14.20 21.19 9.65
CA ILE A 92 -13.63 21.74 8.42
C ILE A 92 -12.24 22.30 8.68
N TYR A 93 -12.08 23.13 9.73
CA TYR A 93 -10.77 23.68 10.08
C TYR A 93 -9.76 22.60 10.46
N ARG A 94 -10.17 21.54 11.18
CA ARG A 94 -9.28 20.43 11.55
C ARG A 94 -8.80 19.59 10.38
N ILE A 95 -9.55 19.53 9.28
CA ILE A 95 -9.15 18.81 8.05
C ILE A 95 -8.37 19.74 7.12
N ALA A 96 -8.81 20.99 6.96
CA ALA A 96 -8.19 21.94 6.05
C ALA A 96 -6.78 22.34 6.49
N LEU A 97 -6.53 22.51 7.80
CA LEU A 97 -5.22 22.93 8.30
C LEU A 97 -4.10 21.93 7.96
N PRO A 98 -4.23 20.62 8.27
CA PRO A 98 -3.23 19.62 7.88
C PRO A 98 -3.11 19.43 6.36
N VAL A 99 -4.23 19.55 5.62
CA VAL A 99 -4.20 19.39 4.16
C VAL A 99 -3.44 20.54 3.47
N LEU A 100 -3.53 21.76 3.99
CA LEU A 100 -2.84 22.93 3.42
C LEU A 100 -1.40 23.10 3.90
N LEU A 101 -1.10 22.69 5.13
CA LEU A 101 0.25 22.83 5.70
C LEU A 101 1.17 21.64 5.41
N GLY A 102 0.59 20.47 5.10
CA GLY A 102 1.32 19.20 5.06
C GLY A 102 1.58 18.64 6.46
#